data_AF-A0A7W1DKA3-F1
#
_entry.id   AF-A0A7W1DKA3-F1
#
_cell.length_a   1.000
_cell.length_b   1.000
_cell.length_c   1.000
_cell.angle_alpha   90.00
_cell.angle_beta   90.00
_cell.angle_gamma   90.00
#
_symmetry.space_group_name_H-M   'P 1'
#
loop_
_entity.id
_entity.type
_entity.pdbx_description
1 polymer ?
#
loop_
_entity_poly.entity_id
_entity_poly.type
_entity_poly.pdbx_seq_one_letter_code
_entity_poly.pdbx_strand_id
1 'polypeptide(L)' 'EQRPYVPHLTLGRARGRQATLEGMSVSPPALRFTVSGVELVESAPGAGGVTYSVLETFSF' A
#
# COMPACT_ATOMS: atom_id res chain seq x y z
N GLU A 1 -12.12 14.48 1.65
CA GLU A 1 -10.92 14.09 0.86
C GLU A 1 -11.14 14.55 -0.58
N GLN A 2 -10.27 15.40 -1.13
CA GLN A 2 -10.42 16.01 -2.48
C GLN A 2 -9.17 15.83 -3.35
N ARG A 3 -8.30 14.88 -2.99
CA ARG A 3 -7.09 14.62 -3.74
C ARG A 3 -7.42 13.71 -4.93
N PRO A 4 -6.84 13.94 -6.12
CA PRO A 4 -6.97 13.01 -7.23
C PRO A 4 -6.49 11.61 -6.85
N TYR A 5 -7.16 10.60 -7.38
CA TYR A 5 -6.77 9.21 -7.17
C TYR A 5 -5.48 8.88 -7.95
N VAL A 6 -4.48 8.37 -7.25
CA VAL A 6 -3.23 7.84 -7.83
C VAL A 6 -3.00 6.45 -7.26
N PRO A 7 -3.07 5.38 -8.07
CA PRO A 7 -2.84 4.02 -7.58
C PRO A 7 -1.36 3.86 -7.19
N HIS A 8 -1.09 3.51 -5.93
CA HIS A 8 0.27 3.32 -5.43
C HIS A 8 0.31 2.31 -4.29
N LEU A 9 1.49 1.73 -4.07
CA LEU A 9 1.80 0.90 -2.90
C LEU A 9 2.83 1.63 -2.05
N THR A 10 2.51 1.87 -0.78
CA THR A 10 3.47 2.45 0.16
C THR A 10 4.49 1.39 0.55
N LEU A 11 5.75 1.56 0.15
CA LEU A 11 6.83 0.61 0.45
C LEU A 11 7.51 0.85 1.81
N GLY A 12 7.43 2.07 2.32
CA GLY A 12 8.06 2.43 3.58
C GLY A 12 7.62 3.80 4.07
N ARG A 13 7.79 4.04 5.37
CA ARG A 13 7.53 5.34 6.00
C ARG A 13 8.77 5.80 6.74
N ALA A 14 9.33 6.90 6.31
CA ALA A 14 10.47 7.54 6.95
C ALA A 14 10.03 8.19 8.27
N ARG A 15 10.32 7.56 9.42
CA ARG A 15 9.98 8.09 10.75
C ARG A 15 11.13 8.93 11.30
N GLY A 16 11.13 10.23 11.02
CA GLY A 16 12.04 11.20 11.64
C GLY A 16 13.43 11.35 11.01
N ARG A 17 13.72 10.64 9.92
CA ARG A 17 14.95 10.80 9.12
C ARG A 17 14.62 10.78 7.64
N GLN A 18 15.26 11.62 6.83
CA GLN A 18 15.10 11.54 5.39
C GLN A 18 15.61 10.18 4.89
N ALA A 19 14.77 9.46 4.16
CA ALA A 19 15.18 8.23 3.48
C ALA A 19 15.46 8.57 2.02
N THR A 20 16.71 8.39 1.60
CA THR A 20 17.10 8.53 0.20
C THR A 20 17.05 7.16 -0.45
N LEU A 21 16.39 7.06 -1.60
CA LEU A 21 16.50 5.89 -2.47
C LEU A 21 17.71 6.12 -3.39
N GLU A 22 18.88 5.64 -3.01
CA GLU A 22 20.11 5.80 -3.81
C GLU A 22 20.17 4.76 -4.96
N GLY A 23 20.67 5.17 -6.13
CA GLY A 23 21.06 4.26 -7.21
C GLY A 23 19.95 3.62 -8.05
N MET A 24 18.70 4.08 -7.98
CA MET A 24 17.61 3.42 -8.72
C MET A 24 17.53 3.88 -10.17
N SER A 25 17.99 3.04 -11.10
CA SER A 25 17.32 2.94 -12.39
C SER A 25 15.89 2.48 -12.11
N VAL A 26 14.92 3.38 -12.23
CA VAL A 26 13.51 3.08 -11.98
C VAL A 26 12.94 2.40 -13.22
N SER A 27 13.16 1.09 -13.35
CA SER A 27 12.37 0.28 -14.27
C SER A 27 11.04 -0.04 -13.61
N PRO A 28 9.90 0.13 -14.30
CA PRO A 28 8.63 -0.37 -13.81
C PRO A 28 8.75 -1.86 -13.45
N PRO A 29 8.17 -2.32 -12.33
CA PRO A 29 8.19 -3.74 -12.01
C PRO A 29 7.55 -4.53 -13.16
N ALA A 30 8.13 -5.66 -13.53
CA ALA A 30 7.58 -6.54 -14.55
C ALA A 30 6.35 -7.31 -14.07
N LEU A 31 6.04 -7.28 -12.77
CA LEU A 31 4.90 -7.96 -12.18
C LEU A 31 3.58 -7.52 -12.83
N ARG A 32 2.83 -8.49 -13.34
CA ARG A 32 1.48 -8.31 -13.88
C ARG A 32 0.58 -9.34 -13.22
N PHE A 33 -0.60 -8.91 -12.82
CA PHE A 33 -1.62 -9.78 -12.24
C PHE A 33 -3.00 -9.24 -12.61
N THR A 34 -3.99 -10.14 -12.64
CA THR A 34 -5.40 -9.77 -12.76
C THR A 34 -5.96 -9.60 -11.37
N VAL A 35 -6.65 -8.48 -11.14
CA VAL A 35 -7.36 -8.27 -9.87
C VAL A 35 -8.65 -9.09 -9.90
N SER A 36 -8.84 -9.99 -8.93
CA SER A 36 -10.02 -10.87 -8.85
C SER A 36 -11.15 -10.29 -7.98
N GLY A 37 -10.86 -9.28 -7.17
CA GLY A 37 -11.81 -8.64 -6.29
C GLY A 37 -11.20 -7.51 -5.47
N VAL A 38 -12.00 -6.94 -4.56
CA VAL A 38 -11.57 -5.95 -3.57
C VAL A 38 -12.00 -6.38 -2.18
N GLU A 39 -11.15 -6.07 -1.19
CA GLU A 39 -11.41 -6.36 0.21
C GLU A 39 -11.74 -5.05 0.95
N LEU A 40 -12.78 -5.07 1.77
CA LEU A 40 -13.00 -4.04 2.79
C LEU A 40 -12.15 -4.41 4.01
N VAL A 41 -11.26 -3.50 4.42
CA VAL A 41 -10.26 -3.77 5.45
C VAL A 41 -10.40 -2.79 6.62
N GLU A 42 -10.41 -3.31 7.84
CA GLU A 42 -10.26 -2.52 9.05
C GLU A 42 -8.78 -2.27 9.37
N SER A 43 -8.45 -1.04 9.76
CA SER A 43 -7.12 -0.63 10.19
C SER A 43 -7.18 -0.23 11.66
N ALA A 44 -6.62 -1.06 12.56
CA ALA A 44 -6.61 -0.80 13.99
C ALA A 44 -5.18 -0.66 14.55
N PRO A 45 -4.94 0.22 15.56
CA PRO A 45 -3.67 0.24 16.28
C PRO A 45 -3.39 -1.13 16.93
N GLY A 46 -2.18 -1.64 16.76
CA GLY A 46 -1.71 -2.88 17.37
C GLY A 46 -0.33 -2.70 18.00
N ALA A 47 0.19 -3.76 18.63
CA ALA A 47 1.53 -3.73 19.21
C ALA A 47 2.58 -3.45 18.10
N GLY A 48 3.24 -2.29 18.16
CA GLY A 48 4.29 -1.91 17.21
C GLY A 48 3.82 -1.25 15.90
N GLY A 49 2.51 -1.01 15.70
CA GLY A 49 2.04 -0.37 14.47
C GLY A 49 0.54 -0.47 14.22
N VAL A 50 0.18 -0.78 12.98
CA VAL A 50 -1.21 -0.96 12.52
C VAL A 50 -1.39 -2.42 12.16
N THR A 51 -2.51 -3.01 12.59
CA THR A 51 -2.96 -4.33 12.16
C THR A 51 -4.13 -4.15 11.20
N TYR A 52 -4.18 -5.00 10.17
CA TYR A 52 -5.24 -5.00 9.18
C TYR A 52 -6.04 -6.30 9.28
N SER A 53 -7.37 -6.18 9.27
CA SER A 53 -8.30 -7.30 9.28
C SER A 53 -9.28 -7.17 8.12
N VAL A 54 -9.50 -8.26 7.38
CA VAL A 54 -10.50 -8.29 6.31
C VAL A 54 -11.89 -8.35 6.95
N LEU A 55 -12.77 -7.43 6.55
CA LEU A 55 -14.17 -7.40 6.98
C LEU A 55 -15.10 -8.04 5.95
N GLU A 56 -14.84 -7.86 4.65
CA GLU A 56 -15.67 -8.36 3.56
C GLU A 56 -14.85 -8.47 2.26
N THR A 57 -15.25 -9.37 1.35
CA THR A 57 -14.62 -9.54 0.03
C THR A 57 -15.64 -9.42 -1.09
N PHE A 58 -15.36 -8.55 -2.07
CA PHE A 58 -16.20 -8.35 -3.25
C PHE A 58 -15.48 -8.86 -4.48
N SER A 59 -16.07 -9.81 -5.19
CA SER A 59 -15.53 -10.30 -6.47
C SER A 59 -15.95 -9.40 -7.63
N PHE A 60 -15.13 -9.35 -8.67
CA PHE A 60 -15.44 -8.63 -9.92
C PHE A 60 -16.22 -9.48 -10.93
#